data_AF-A0A6D0I4T7-F1
#
_entry.id   AF-A0A6D0I4T7-F1
#
_cell.length_a   1.000
_cell.length_b   1.000
_cell.length_c   1.000
_cell.angle_alpha   90.00
_cell.angle_beta   90.00
_cell.angle_gamma   90.00
#
_symmetry.space_group_name_H-M   'P 1'
#
loop_
_entity.id
_entity.type
_entity.pdbx_description
1 polymer ?
#
loop_
_entity_poly.entity_id
_entity_poly.type
_entity_poly.pdbx_seq_one_letter_code
_entity_poly.pdbx_strand_id
1 'polypeptide(L)' 'MNSKQIFYRNTGHDNETYIFLDKLDNGSYQVRAGHSSPVSHFEWKGDETIQTVEEFLGSNPSYTERVHQLISEFEAES' A
#
# COMPACT_ATOMS: atom_id res chain seq x y z
N MET A 1 3.54 -5.43 12.61
CA MET A 1 3.14 -4.99 11.26
C MET A 1 4.27 -4.19 10.59
N ASN A 2 4.80 -4.72 9.48
CA ASN A 2 5.78 -4.04 8.64
C ASN A 2 5.16 -3.72 7.29
N SER A 3 5.44 -2.55 6.72
CA SER A 3 4.82 -2.08 5.47
C SER A 3 5.89 -1.70 4.45
N LYS A 4 5.74 -2.14 3.20
CA LYS A 4 6.59 -1.75 2.06
C LYS A 4 5.75 -1.02 1.01
N GLN A 5 6.32 0.02 0.42
CA GLN A 5 5.63 0.86 -0.55
C GLN A 5 5.56 0.20 -1.93
N ILE A 6 4.34 -0.03 -2.43
CA ILE A 6 4.08 -0.43 -3.82
C ILE A 6 4.06 0.81 -4.71
N PHE A 7 3.30 1.83 -4.31
CA PHE A 7 3.12 3.07 -5.06
C PHE A 7 2.88 4.23 -4.10
N TYR A 8 3.43 5.39 -4.44
CA TYR A 8 3.12 6.63 -3.74
C TYR A 8 3.22 7.76 -4.75
N ARG A 9 2.17 8.57 -4.81
CA ARG A 9 2.13 9.77 -5.64
C ARG A 9 1.53 10.90 -4.83
N ASN A 10 2.36 11.90 -4.60
CA ASN A 10 1.93 13.18 -4.10
C ASN A 10 1.72 14.14 -5.28
N THR A 11 0.50 14.67 -5.44
CA THR A 11 0.18 15.69 -6.45
C THR A 11 0.02 17.05 -5.77
N GLY A 12 1.14 17.67 -5.38
CA GLY A 12 1.17 19.04 -4.86
C GLY A 12 1.11 19.15 -3.33
N HIS A 13 0.46 20.19 -2.80
CA HIS A 13 0.31 20.37 -1.34
C HIS A 13 -0.86 19.57 -0.75
N ASP A 14 -1.71 18.99 -1.60
CA ASP A 14 -3.10 18.78 -1.23
C ASP A 14 -3.62 17.35 -1.39
N ASN A 15 -2.91 16.44 -2.05
CA ASN A 15 -3.48 15.11 -2.33
C ASN A 15 -2.39 14.05 -2.46
N GLU A 16 -2.58 12.94 -1.74
CA GLU A 16 -1.69 11.79 -1.76
C GLU A 16 -2.47 10.53 -2.13
N THR A 17 -2.00 9.82 -3.15
CA THR A 17 -2.46 8.46 -3.46
C THR A 17 -1.35 7.50 -3.11
N TYR A 18 -1.68 6.48 -2.32
CA TYR A 18 -0.70 5.52 -1.82
C TYR A 18 -1.20 4.09 -1.94
N ILE A 19 -0.26 3.17 -2.10
CA ILE A 19 -0.47 1.73 -2.10
C ILE A 19 0.69 1.09 -1.34
N PHE A 20 0.37 0.37 -0.27
CA PHE A 20 1.33 -0.34 0.57
C PHE A 20 1.04 -1.83 0.59
N LEU A 21 2.11 -2.62 0.66
CA LEU A 21 2.08 -4.03 1.02
C LEU A 21 2.38 -4.16 2.50
N ASP A 22 1.41 -4.63 3.27
CA ASP A 22 1.55 -4.84 4.71
C ASP A 22 1.79 -6.34 4.98
N LYS A 23 2.85 -6.65 5.74
CA LYS A 23 3.12 -7.96 6.33
C LYS A 23 2.44 -8.01 7.70
N LEU A 24 1.44 -8.88 7.82
CA LEU A 24 0.71 -9.13 9.06
C LEU A 24 1.52 -10.03 9.99
N ASP A 25 1.22 -9.95 11.28
CA ASP A 25 1.97 -10.69 12.30
C ASP A 25 1.77 -12.22 12.21
N ASN A 26 0.74 -12.66 11.48
CA ASN A 26 0.51 -14.08 11.15
C ASN A 26 1.29 -14.57 9.90
N GLY A 27 2.12 -13.71 9.30
CA GLY A 27 2.91 -14.03 8.10
C GLY A 27 2.17 -13.84 6.77
N SER A 28 0.90 -13.43 6.79
CA SER A 28 0.14 -13.12 5.57
C SER A 28 0.36 -11.69 5.08
N TYR A 29 0.00 -11.46 3.82
CA TYR A 29 0.18 -10.18 3.13
C TYR A 29 -1.17 -9.57 2.75
N GLN A 30 -1.30 -8.27 2.95
CA GLN A 30 -2.46 -7.50 2.50
C GLN A 30 -2.00 -6.23 1.76
N VAL A 31 -2.85 -5.71 0.88
CA VAL A 31 -2.60 -4.45 0.20
C VAL A 31 -3.53 -3.39 0.76
N ARG A 32 -2.95 -2.27 1.18
CA ARG A 32 -3.66 -1.10 1.65
C ARG A 32 -3.47 0.02 0.63
N ALA A 33 -4.55 0.41 -0.03
CA ALA A 33 -4.58 1.46 -1.02
C ALA A 33 -5.51 2.57 -0.55
N GLY A 34 -5.10 3.82 -0.73
CA GLY A 34 -5.92 4.93 -0.28
C GLY A 34 -5.59 6.23 -0.97
N HIS A 35 -6.47 7.18 -0.76
CA HIS A 35 -6.28 8.56 -1.12
C HIS A 35 -6.50 9.43 0.11
N SER A 36 -5.57 10.33 0.41
CA SER A 36 -5.68 11.26 1.52
C SER A 36 -5.50 12.70 1.07
N SER A 37 -6.32 13.58 1.65
CA SER A 37 -6.28 15.02 1.45
C SER A 37 -6.11 15.72 2.82
N PRO A 38 -5.36 16.83 2.91
CA PRO A 38 -5.22 17.59 4.13
C PRO A 38 -6.54 18.31 4.42
N VAL A 39 -7.06 18.11 5.62
CA VAL A 39 -8.22 18.87 6.13
C VAL A 39 -7.80 19.95 7.12
N SER A 40 -6.60 19.83 7.71
CA SER A 40 -5.99 20.87 8.55
C SER A 40 -4.46 20.75 8.58
N HIS A 41 -3.77 21.67 9.26
CA HIS A 41 -2.30 21.75 9.34
C HIS A 41 -1.61 20.45 9.83
N PHE A 42 -2.34 19.55 10.50
CA PHE A 42 -1.85 18.25 10.98
C PHE A 42 -2.84 17.09 10.77
N GLU A 43 -3.98 17.33 10.11
CA GLU A 43 -5.01 16.32 9.93
C GLU A 43 -5.20 16.04 8.45
N TRP A 44 -5.09 14.76 8.11
CA TRP A 44 -5.35 14.25 6.78
C TRP A 44 -6.55 13.32 6.89
N LYS A 45 -7.51 13.48 5.98
CA LYS A 45 -8.64 12.56 5.84
C LYS A 45 -8.58 11.91 4.47
N GLY A 46 -8.97 10.66 4.44
CA GLY A 46 -8.89 9.87 3.24
C GLY A 46 -9.72 8.62 3.35
N ASP A 47 -10.05 8.07 2.20
CA ASP A 47 -10.61 6.75 2.08
C ASP A 47 -9.45 5.77 1.90
N GLU A 48 -9.43 4.72 2.72
CA GLU A 48 -8.53 3.59 2.57
C GLU A 48 -9.32 2.31 2.36
N THR A 49 -8.80 1.48 1.47
CA THR A 49 -9.30 0.14 1.21
C THR A 49 -8.20 -0.85 1.52
N ILE A 50 -8.54 -1.85 2.32
CA ILE A 50 -7.68 -3.00 2.61
C ILE A 50 -8.26 -4.20 1.88
N GLN A 51 -7.42 -4.87 1.12
CA GLN A 51 -7.80 -6.04 0.34
C GLN A 51 -6.65 -7.06 0.30
N THR A 52 -6.98 -8.30 -0.03
CA THR A 52 -5.94 -9.32 -0.19
C THR A 52 -5.04 -9.01 -1.38
N VAL A 53 -3.81 -9.55 -1.38
CA VAL A 53 -2.90 -9.43 -2.52
C VAL A 53 -3.54 -9.97 -3.79
N GLU A 54 -4.27 -11.08 -3.71
CA GLU A 54 -4.94 -11.71 -4.85
C GLU A 54 -6.02 -10.80 -5.45
N GLU A 55 -6.88 -10.19 -4.62
CA GLU A 55 -7.90 -9.23 -5.08
C GLU A 55 -7.27 -7.98 -5.70
N PHE A 56 -6.18 -7.48 -5.11
CA PHE A 56 -5.46 -6.33 -5.63
C PHE A 56 -4.84 -6.58 -6.99
N LEU A 57 -4.13 -7.71 -7.15
CA LEU A 57 -3.50 -8.07 -8.41
C LEU A 57 -4.52 -8.46 -9.48
N GLY A 58 -5.66 -9.04 -9.09
CA GLY A 58 -6.77 -9.32 -10.00
C GLY A 58 -7.33 -8.04 -10.64
N SER A 59 -7.37 -6.93 -9.89
CA SER A 59 -7.83 -5.63 -10.38
C SER A 59 -6.71 -4.76 -10.97
N ASN A 60 -5.46 -4.97 -10.54
CA ASN A 60 -4.30 -4.15 -10.92
C ASN A 60 -3.10 -5.03 -11.30
N PRO A 61 -3.19 -5.79 -12.41
CA PRO A 61 -2.15 -6.76 -12.78
C PRO A 61 -0.79 -6.11 -13.09
N SER A 62 -0.75 -4.80 -13.38
CA SER A 62 0.48 -4.04 -13.60
C SER A 62 1.42 -3.99 -12.40
N TYR A 63 0.90 -4.22 -11.17
CA TYR A 63 1.73 -4.22 -9.96
C TYR A 63 2.25 -5.60 -9.57
N THR A 64 1.93 -6.65 -10.34
CA THR A 64 2.28 -8.05 -10.04
C THR A 64 3.77 -8.22 -9.75
N GLU A 65 4.65 -7.83 -10.68
CA GLU A 65 6.10 -7.95 -10.47
C GLU A 65 6.57 -7.19 -9.22
N ARG A 66 6.06 -5.95 -9.04
CA ARG A 66 6.45 -5.13 -7.90
C ARG A 66 6.04 -5.75 -6.57
N VAL A 67 4.81 -6.26 -6.48
CA VAL A 67 4.31 -6.91 -5.25
C VAL A 67 5.12 -8.17 -4.93
N HIS A 68 5.40 -9.03 -5.92
CA HIS A 68 6.22 -10.23 -5.71
C HIS A 68 7.65 -9.91 -5.29
N GLN A 69 8.23 -8.83 -5.84
CA GLN A 69 9.54 -8.35 -5.41
C GLN A 69 9.52 -7.95 -3.93
N LEU A 70 8.51 -7.16 -3.51
CA LEU A 70 8.40 -6.70 -2.12
C LEU A 70 8.16 -7.85 -1.14
N ILE A 71 7.38 -8.87 -1.53
CA ILE A 71 7.23 -10.10 -0.74
C ILE A 71 8.59 -10.79 -0.58
N SER A 72 9.34 -10.95 -1.67
CA SER A 72 10.68 -11.56 -1.61
C SER A 72 11.63 -10.79 -0.69
N GLU A 73 11.58 -9.46 -0.70
CA GLU A 73 12.35 -8.63 0.23
C GLU A 73 11.94 -8.87 1.69
N PHE A 74 10.64 -8.96 1.99
CA PHE A 74 10.16 -9.27 3.34
C PHE A 74 10.61 -10.64 3.85
N GLU A 75 10.70 -11.63 2.97
CA GLU A 75 11.18 -12.97 3.30
C GLU A 75 12.71 -13.01 3.46
N ALA A 76 13.45 -12.19 2.70
CA ALA A 76 14.91 -12.09 2.84
C ALA A 76 15.36 -11.33 4.11
N GLU A 77 14.50 -10.48 4.66
CA GLU A 77 14.73 -9.71 5.89
C GLU A 77 14.32 -10.46 7.17
N SER A 78 13.63 -11.61 7.07
CA SER A 78 13.18 -12.44 8.21
C SER A 78 14.21 -13.52 8.56
#